data_AF-A0A2W5C6W1-F1
#
_entry.id   AF-A0A2W5C6W1-F1
#
_cell.length_a   1.000
_cell.length_b   1.000
_cell.length_c   1.000
_cell.angle_alpha   90.00
_cell.angle_beta   90.00
_cell.angle_gamma   90.00
#
_symmetry.space_group_name_H-M   'P 1'
#
loop_
_entity.id
_entity.type
_entity.pdbx_description
1 polymer ?
#
loop_
_entity_poly.entity_id
_entity_poly.type
_entity_poly.pdbx_seq_one_letter_code
_entity_poly.pdbx_strand_id
1 'polypeptide(L)' 'MASKSSTPERPAVSLAEFGQDVLRRRAAAGDPVMPRNEGKRRTPSKRALLKAIEDAGGKW' A
#
# COMPACT_ATOMS: atom_id res chain seq x y z
N MET A 1 -26.06 3.90 -18.22
CA MET A 1 -25.20 4.12 -19.41
C MET A 1 -24.13 5.15 -19.06
N ALA A 2 -22.87 4.80 -19.33
CA ALA A 2 -21.61 5.57 -19.27
C ALA A 2 -21.28 6.36 -17.98
N SER A 3 -20.30 5.87 -17.21
CA SER A 3 -19.62 6.64 -16.16
C SER A 3 -18.83 7.79 -16.80
N LYS A 4 -19.00 9.02 -16.28
CA LYS A 4 -18.21 10.19 -16.70
C LYS A 4 -16.73 9.91 -16.40
N SER A 5 -15.89 9.82 -17.43
CA SER A 5 -14.45 9.85 -17.25
C SER A 5 -14.02 11.27 -16.91
N SER A 6 -13.34 11.45 -15.78
CA SER A 6 -12.70 12.72 -15.45
C SER A 6 -11.55 12.95 -16.42
N THR A 7 -11.54 14.09 -17.10
CA THR A 7 -10.35 14.56 -17.84
C THR A 7 -9.19 14.69 -16.84
N PRO A 8 -8.06 14.03 -17.06
CA PRO A 8 -6.94 14.15 -16.15
C PRO A 8 -6.34 15.56 -16.29
N GLU A 9 -6.11 16.23 -15.16
CA GLU A 9 -5.45 17.54 -15.10
C GLU A 9 -3.97 17.48 -15.50
N ARG A 10 -3.37 16.28 -15.46
CA ARG A 10 -1.97 16.03 -15.81
C ARG A 10 -1.90 15.08 -17.00
N PRO A 11 -0.91 15.27 -17.90
CA PRO A 11 -0.66 14.34 -18.98
C PRO A 11 -0.34 12.95 -18.42
N ALA A 12 -0.76 11.91 -19.15
CA ALA A 12 -0.37 10.55 -18.84
C ALA A 12 1.16 10.41 -19.00
N VAL A 13 1.79 9.68 -18.07
CA VAL A 13 3.21 9.32 -18.16
C VAL A 13 3.34 7.86 -18.55
N SER A 14 4.41 7.52 -19.25
CA SER A 14 4.74 6.12 -19.53
C SER A 14 5.14 5.39 -18.24
N LEU A 15 5.04 4.06 -18.25
CA LEU A 15 5.51 3.23 -17.14
C LEU A 15 7.01 3.38 -16.91
N ALA A 16 7.79 3.58 -17.97
CA ALA A 16 9.24 3.79 -17.87
C ALA A 16 9.57 5.11 -17.16
N GLU A 17 8.94 6.21 -17.57
CA GLU A 17 9.11 7.53 -16.93
C GLU A 17 8.67 7.51 -15.47
N PHE A 18 7.54 6.86 -15.19
CA PHE A 18 7.06 6.67 -13.82
C PHE A 18 8.08 5.90 -12.97
N GLY A 19 8.67 4.82 -13.51
CA GLY A 19 9.70 4.06 -12.82
C GLY A 19 10.93 4.90 -12.45
N GLN A 20 11.41 5.75 -13.38
CA GLN A 20 12.53 6.64 -13.13
C GLN A 20 12.21 7.69 -12.05
N ASP A 21 11.00 8.25 -12.09
CA ASP A 21 10.56 9.23 -11.09
C ASP A 21 10.45 8.61 -9.69
N VAL A 22 9.97 7.37 -9.57
CA VAL A 22 9.96 6.62 -8.30
C VAL A 22 11.37 6.38 -7.77
N LEU A 23 12.31 5.96 -8.62
CA LEU A 23 13.71 5.74 -8.21
C LEU A 23 14.36 7.03 -7.69
N ARG A 24 14.18 8.14 -8.41
CA ARG A 24 14.66 9.46 -8.01
C ARG A 24 14.10 9.87 -6.64
N ARG A 25 12.79 9.70 -6.43
CA ARG A 25 12.13 10.03 -5.16
C ARG A 25 12.61 9.13 -4.02
N ARG A 26 12.84 7.84 -4.28
CA ARG A 26 13.38 6.90 -3.28
C ARG A 26 14.80 7.29 -2.86
N ALA A 27 15.66 7.65 -3.82
CA ALA A 27 17.00 8.14 -3.53
C ALA A 27 16.98 9.43 -2.70
N ALA A 28 16.08 10.36 -3.02
CA ALA A 28 15.90 11.60 -2.25
C ALA A 28 15.32 11.37 -0.85
N ALA A 29 14.45 10.37 -0.69
CA ALA A 29 13.83 10.04 0.60
C ALA A 29 14.76 9.25 1.54
N GLY A 30 15.82 8.62 1.03
CA GLY A 30 16.73 7.79 1.82
C GLY A 30 16.08 6.49 2.29
N ASP A 31 16.29 6.15 3.57
CA ASP A 31 15.65 5.01 4.24
C ASP A 31 14.61 5.49 5.27
N PRO A 32 13.42 5.94 4.82
CA PRO A 32 12.38 6.35 5.73
C PRO A 32 11.88 5.12 6.49
N VAL A 33 12.09 5.10 7.82
CA VAL A 33 11.47 4.12 8.71
C VAL A 33 9.98 4.43 8.76
N MET A 34 9.23 3.80 7.86
CA MET A 34 7.78 3.84 7.86
C MET A 34 7.31 3.08 9.10
N PRO A 35 6.62 3.74 10.05
CA PRO A 35 5.99 3.00 11.14
C PRO A 35 4.99 2.05 10.52
N ARG A 36 5.32 0.76 10.51
CA ARG A 36 4.33 -0.27 10.21
C ARG A 36 3.23 -0.11 11.25
N ASN A 37 1.98 -0.13 10.81
CA ASN A 37 0.85 -0.24 11.73
C ASN A 37 1.14 -1.45 12.64
N GLU A 38 1.50 -1.19 13.90
CA GLU A 38 1.94 -2.20 14.89
C GLU A 38 0.81 -3.18 15.26
N GLY A 39 -0.35 -3.11 14.59
CA GLY A 39 -1.52 -3.94 14.86
C GLY A 39 -2.18 -3.64 16.21
N LYS A 40 -1.73 -2.63 16.96
CA LYS A 40 -2.21 -2.32 18.33
C LYS A 40 -3.69 -1.95 18.40
N ARG A 41 -4.30 -1.53 17.28
CA ARG A 41 -5.72 -1.18 17.17
C ARG A 41 -6.53 -2.17 16.33
N ARG A 42 -6.25 -3.47 16.43
CA ARG A 42 -7.10 -4.51 15.80
C ARG A 42 -8.49 -4.51 16.45
N THR A 43 -9.52 -4.73 15.65
CA THR A 43 -10.88 -4.99 16.16
C THR A 43 -10.93 -6.40 16.81
N PRO A 44 -11.95 -6.70 17.63
CA PRO A 44 -12.16 -8.05 18.16
C PRO A 44 -12.24 -9.12 17.06
N SER A 45 -12.99 -8.83 15.99
CA SER A 45 -13.12 -9.73 14.83
C SER A 45 -11.78 -10.03 14.15
N LYS A 46 -10.93 -9.01 13.97
CA LYS A 46 -9.62 -9.21 13.36
C LYS A 46 -8.67 -10.00 14.25
N ARG A 47 -8.73 -9.85 15.57
CA ARG A 47 -7.94 -10.71 16.49
C ARG A 47 -8.38 -12.17 16.42
N ALA A 48 -9.69 -12.43 16.39
CA ALA A 48 -10.21 -13.78 16.29
C ALA A 48 -9.76 -14.49 14.99
N LEU A 49 -9.82 -13.79 13.85
CA LEU A 49 -9.33 -14.31 12.58
C LEU A 49 -7.84 -14.66 12.63
N LEU A 50 -7.01 -13.75 13.15
CA LEU A 50 -5.56 -13.98 13.21
C LEU A 50 -5.20 -15.16 14.12
N LYS A 51 -5.92 -15.31 15.23
CA LYS A 51 -5.78 -16.49 16.09
C LYS A 51 -6.14 -17.78 15.37
N ALA A 52 -7.24 -17.81 14.61
CA ALA A 52 -7.62 -18.98 13.82
C ALA A 52 -6.58 -19.34 12.75
N ILE A 53 -5.94 -18.34 12.14
CA ILE A 53 -4.84 -18.55 11.18
C ILE A 53 -3.62 -19.15 11.88
N GLU A 54 -3.26 -18.64 13.05
CA GLU A 54 -2.14 -19.15 13.86
C GLU A 54 -2.41 -20.59 14.34
N ASP A 55 -3.61 -20.87 14.84
CA ASP A 55 -4.03 -22.21 15.28
C ASP A 55 -4.04 -23.20 14.10
N ALA A 56 -4.22 -22.73 12.86
CA ALA A 56 -4.09 -23.52 11.62
C ALA A 56 -2.65 -23.63 11.09
N GLY A 57 -1.65 -23.08 11.80
CA GLY A 57 -0.23 -23.12 11.43
C GLY A 57 0.23 -22.05 10.44
N GLY A 58 -0.61 -21.05 10.15
CA GLY A 58 -0.27 -19.91 9.31
C GLY A 58 0.55 -18.84 10.05
N LYS A 59 1.31 -18.02 9.30
CA LYS A 59 2.01 -16.84 9.82
C LYS A 59 1.45 -15.58 9.17
N TRP A 60 1.07 -14.59 10.00
CA TRP A 60 0.52 -13.30 9.58
C TRP A 60 1.22 -12.12 10.25
#